data_AF-A0A523U3L2-F1
#
_entry.id   AF-A0A523U3L2-F1
#
_cell.length_a   1.000
_cell.length_b   1.000
_cell.length_c   1.000
_cell.angle_alpha   90.00
_cell.angle_beta   90.00
_cell.angle_gamma   90.00
#
_symmetry.space_group_name_H-M   'P 1'
#
loop_
_entity.id
_entity.type
_entity.pdbx_description
1 polymer ?
#
loop_
_entity_poly.entity_id
_entity_poly.type
_entity_poly.pdbx_seq_one_letter_code
_entity_poly.pdbx_strand_id
1 'polypeptide(L)'
;MKAQPFFLILLIVAFSMLAPAGEKEDKSRKKADKKKPSPGKVMQGKIIFNNSGYFKPGSKSCASCHVTAGKNSLAGSADRLSEKELRKEINYCIKERIKGKERKETSTVMRALVAYLQSLKKDKDCKIRYIYICPDACEGEKSYKNPGGCPECKKKMRRIRID
;
A
#
# COMPACT_ATOMS: atom_id res chain seq x y z
N MET A 1 -48.28 -35.32 -43.90
CA MET A 1 -47.42 -34.43 -44.71
C MET A 1 -46.66 -33.54 -43.71
N LYS A 2 -45.56 -33.97 -43.08
CA LYS A 2 -44.15 -34.01 -43.52
C LYS A 2 -43.66 -32.70 -44.16
N ALA A 3 -43.06 -31.83 -43.35
CA ALA A 3 -41.91 -30.99 -43.72
C ALA A 3 -41.25 -30.39 -42.45
N GLN A 4 -40.07 -30.90 -42.12
CA GLN A 4 -38.96 -30.22 -41.42
C GLN A 4 -37.73 -30.41 -42.33
N PRO A 5 -36.52 -29.95 -41.95
CA PRO A 5 -36.02 -28.59 -41.66
C PRO A 5 -34.84 -28.26 -42.64
N PHE A 6 -33.81 -27.47 -42.25
CA PHE A 6 -32.48 -27.33 -42.91
C PHE A 6 -32.17 -26.10 -43.80
N PHE A 7 -32.47 -24.86 -43.41
CA PHE A 7 -31.89 -23.71 -44.15
C PHE A 7 -31.26 -22.59 -43.33
N LEU A 8 -30.92 -22.83 -42.06
CA LEU A 8 -30.28 -21.80 -41.23
C LEU A 8 -29.04 -22.29 -40.48
N ILE A 9 -28.22 -23.09 -41.13
CA ILE A 9 -26.89 -23.49 -40.63
C ILE A 9 -25.89 -23.38 -41.79
N LEU A 10 -25.60 -22.16 -42.28
CA LEU A 10 -24.46 -21.96 -43.19
C LEU A 10 -23.94 -20.50 -43.30
N LEU A 11 -24.06 -19.65 -42.27
CA LEU A 11 -23.53 -18.28 -42.36
C LEU A 11 -22.92 -17.68 -41.08
N ILE A 12 -22.61 -18.50 -40.06
CA ILE A 12 -21.91 -18.02 -38.84
C ILE A 12 -20.70 -18.92 -38.54
N VAL A 13 -19.89 -19.21 -39.56
CA VAL A 13 -18.54 -19.84 -39.39
C VAL A 13 -17.42 -18.90 -39.89
N ALA A 14 -17.76 -17.68 -40.32
CA ALA A 14 -16.79 -16.69 -40.82
C ALA A 14 -16.45 -15.58 -39.79
N PHE A 15 -16.51 -15.87 -38.49
CA PHE A 15 -16.01 -14.96 -37.44
C PHE A 15 -14.95 -15.65 -36.56
N SER A 16 -14.06 -16.43 -37.20
CA SER A 16 -12.96 -17.16 -36.56
C SER A 16 -11.58 -16.52 -36.74
N MET A 17 -11.46 -15.29 -37.25
CA MET A 17 -10.15 -14.70 -37.54
C MET A 17 -10.15 -13.21 -37.25
N LEU A 18 -10.12 -12.82 -35.98
CA LEU A 18 -9.51 -11.55 -35.57
C LEU A 18 -9.08 -11.66 -34.10
N ALA A 19 -7.92 -12.27 -33.90
CA ALA A 19 -7.18 -12.16 -32.65
C ALA A 19 -6.64 -10.72 -32.52
N PRO A 20 -6.99 -9.95 -31.47
CA PRO A 20 -6.28 -8.72 -31.19
C PRO A 20 -4.89 -9.06 -30.64
N ALA A 21 -3.91 -8.44 -31.30
CA ALA A 21 -2.49 -8.46 -31.01
C ALA A 21 -2.19 -8.15 -29.54
N GLY A 22 -1.10 -8.77 -29.05
CA GLY A 22 -0.63 -8.66 -27.68
C GLY A 22 -0.53 -7.21 -27.19
N GLU A 23 -1.22 -6.96 -26.09
CA GLU A 23 -1.01 -5.79 -25.25
C GLU A 23 0.38 -5.92 -24.62
N LYS A 24 1.33 -5.13 -25.11
CA LYS A 24 2.54 -4.81 -24.37
C LYS A 24 2.09 -4.04 -23.14
N GLU A 25 2.24 -4.63 -21.96
CA GLU A 25 2.10 -3.96 -20.68
C GLU A 25 3.12 -2.82 -20.59
N ASP A 26 2.68 -1.64 -21.00
CA ASP A 26 3.41 -0.40 -20.79
C ASP A 26 3.47 -0.12 -19.28
N LYS A 27 4.69 -0.26 -18.72
CA LYS A 27 5.06 0.14 -17.36
C LYS A 27 5.08 1.66 -17.15
N SER A 28 4.34 2.42 -17.94
CA SER A 28 3.99 3.81 -17.66
C SER A 28 2.92 3.87 -16.58
N ARG A 29 3.36 3.71 -15.33
CA ARG A 29 2.58 4.02 -14.14
C ARG A 29 2.34 5.53 -14.11
N LYS A 30 1.39 6.00 -14.92
CA LYS A 30 0.77 7.32 -14.76
C LYS A 30 0.36 7.39 -13.30
N LYS A 31 1.01 8.29 -12.54
CA LYS A 31 0.57 8.67 -11.21
C LYS A 31 -0.79 9.34 -11.39
N ALA A 32 -1.84 8.53 -11.48
CA ALA A 32 -3.20 9.00 -11.33
C ALA A 32 -3.19 9.80 -10.03
N ASP A 33 -3.60 11.07 -10.11
CA ASP A 33 -3.75 11.94 -8.96
C ASP A 33 -4.64 11.22 -7.95
N LYS A 34 -4.00 10.54 -6.99
CA LYS A 34 -4.68 9.79 -5.94
C LYS A 34 -5.39 10.83 -5.09
N LYS A 35 -6.65 11.12 -5.42
CA LYS A 35 -7.53 12.02 -4.68
C LYS A 35 -7.41 11.66 -3.20
N LYS A 36 -6.86 12.58 -2.41
CA LYS A 36 -6.56 12.36 -0.99
C LYS A 36 -7.85 11.88 -0.30
N PRO A 37 -7.82 10.76 0.44
CA PRO A 37 -9.01 10.24 1.10
C PRO A 37 -9.57 11.26 2.10
N SER A 38 -10.90 11.34 2.21
CA SER A 38 -11.54 12.33 3.09
C SER A 38 -11.21 12.06 4.57
N PRO A 39 -10.96 13.09 5.40
CA PRO A 39 -10.56 12.92 6.79
C PRO A 39 -11.52 12.04 7.60
N GLY A 40 -12.83 12.19 7.40
CA GLY A 40 -13.85 11.38 8.07
C GLY A 40 -13.73 9.88 7.77
N LYS A 41 -13.45 9.51 6.51
CA LYS A 41 -13.27 8.09 6.12
C LYS A 41 -11.98 7.51 6.69
N VAL A 42 -10.91 8.31 6.73
CA VAL A 42 -9.64 7.91 7.35
C VAL A 42 -9.83 7.63 8.84
N MET A 43 -10.55 8.51 9.54
CA MET A 43 -10.84 8.34 10.97
C MET A 43 -11.70 7.09 11.21
N GLN A 44 -12.77 6.90 10.43
CA GLN A 44 -13.60 5.70 10.51
C GLN A 44 -12.78 4.42 10.28
N GLY A 45 -11.91 4.41 9.27
CA GLY A 45 -11.03 3.28 8.99
C GLY A 45 -10.07 3.00 10.14
N LYS A 46 -9.51 4.03 10.77
CA LYS A 46 -8.66 3.90 11.96
C LYS A 46 -9.42 3.28 13.13
N ILE A 47 -10.65 3.71 13.39
CA ILE A 47 -11.49 3.14 14.46
C ILE A 47 -11.71 1.65 14.21
N ILE A 48 -12.11 1.29 12.99
CA ILE A 48 -12.33 -0.09 12.59
C ILE A 48 -11.05 -0.93 12.73
N PHE A 49 -9.91 -0.39 12.28
CA PHE A 49 -8.62 -1.06 12.31
C PHE A 49 -8.17 -1.43 13.73
N ASN A 50 -8.45 -0.58 14.72
CA ASN A 50 -8.05 -0.78 16.10
C ASN A 50 -9.09 -1.54 16.95
N ASN A 51 -10.32 -1.71 16.44
CA ASN A 51 -11.40 -2.33 17.21
C ASN A 51 -11.36 -3.87 17.09
N SER A 52 -11.02 -4.53 18.20
CA SER A 52 -10.94 -5.99 18.31
C SER A 52 -12.27 -6.69 18.09
N GLY A 53 -13.39 -5.97 18.22
CA GLY A 53 -14.74 -6.50 18.05
C GLY A 53 -15.36 -6.32 16.68
N TYR A 54 -14.69 -5.66 15.75
CA TYR A 54 -15.34 -5.29 14.49
C TYR A 54 -15.53 -6.47 13.52
N PHE A 55 -14.68 -7.50 13.63
CA PHE A 55 -14.62 -8.63 12.70
C PHE A 55 -14.70 -10.01 13.38
N LYS A 56 -15.13 -10.11 14.65
CA LYS A 56 -15.01 -11.33 15.49
C LYS A 56 -15.46 -12.60 14.73
N PRO A 57 -14.77 -13.73 14.93
CA PRO A 57 -15.08 -14.58 16.08
C PRO A 57 -13.80 -14.92 16.86
N GLY A 58 -13.64 -14.34 18.05
CA GLY A 58 -12.43 -14.45 18.90
C GLY A 58 -11.60 -13.16 19.02
N SER A 59 -12.05 -12.12 18.31
CA SER A 59 -11.77 -10.69 18.54
C SER A 59 -10.33 -10.24 18.65
N LYS A 60 -9.56 -10.45 17.58
CA LYS A 60 -8.32 -9.70 17.29
C LYS A 60 -8.66 -8.52 16.37
N SER A 61 -8.00 -7.39 16.58
CA SER A 61 -8.10 -6.25 15.67
C SER A 61 -7.02 -6.35 14.59
N CYS A 62 -7.11 -5.56 13.52
CA CYS A 62 -5.98 -5.46 12.59
C CYS A 62 -4.71 -4.97 13.35
N ALA A 63 -4.90 -4.06 14.31
CA ALA A 63 -3.82 -3.51 15.13
C ALA A 63 -3.13 -4.54 16.04
N SER A 64 -3.76 -5.66 16.37
CA SER A 64 -3.10 -6.69 17.21
C SER A 64 -1.94 -7.39 16.49
N CYS A 65 -1.96 -7.42 15.15
CA CYS A 65 -0.85 -7.94 14.34
C CYS A 65 -0.04 -6.82 13.69
N HIS A 66 -0.68 -5.67 13.43
CA HIS A 66 -0.05 -4.50 12.84
C HIS A 66 0.13 -3.42 13.90
N VAL A 67 1.18 -3.60 14.72
CA VAL A 67 1.56 -2.66 15.79
C VAL A 67 1.70 -1.23 15.30
N THR A 68 1.66 -0.25 16.21
CA THR A 68 1.68 1.18 15.90
C THR A 68 0.54 1.62 14.97
N ALA A 69 -0.61 0.94 15.06
CA ALA A 69 -1.77 1.14 14.19
C ALA A 69 -1.43 1.01 12.69
N GLY A 70 -0.48 0.14 12.35
CA GLY A 70 -0.02 -0.07 10.97
C GLY A 70 0.97 0.98 10.44
N LYS A 71 1.32 2.02 11.21
CA LYS A 71 2.21 3.09 10.73
C LYS A 71 3.58 2.59 10.29
N ASN A 72 4.14 1.58 10.97
CA ASN A 72 5.45 1.04 10.61
C ASN A 72 5.35 -0.20 9.70
N SER A 73 4.37 -1.07 9.94
CA SER A 73 4.25 -2.35 9.22
C SER A 73 3.49 -2.26 7.89
N LEU A 74 2.62 -1.26 7.72
CA LEU A 74 1.77 -1.09 6.54
C LEU A 74 2.01 0.25 5.82
N ALA A 75 2.97 1.05 6.27
CA ALA A 75 3.35 2.31 5.62
C ALA A 75 3.70 2.10 4.15
N GLY A 76 3.00 2.80 3.26
CA GLY A 76 3.22 2.70 1.80
C GLY A 76 2.75 1.38 1.18
N SER A 77 2.07 0.50 1.91
CA SER A 77 1.43 -0.71 1.34
C SER A 77 0.46 -0.35 0.21
N ALA A 78 -0.32 0.71 0.40
CA ALA A 78 -1.25 1.25 -0.60
C ALA A 78 -0.57 1.94 -1.80
N ASP A 79 0.76 2.10 -1.77
CA ASP A 79 1.54 2.55 -2.93
C ASP A 79 2.06 1.40 -3.79
N ARG A 80 2.06 0.17 -3.27
CA ARG A 80 2.55 -1.01 -3.99
C ARG A 80 1.43 -1.76 -4.71
N LEU A 81 0.23 -1.73 -4.15
CA LEU A 81 -0.93 -2.46 -4.66
C LEU A 81 -1.93 -1.53 -5.36
N SER A 82 -2.66 -2.06 -6.33
CA SER A 82 -3.89 -1.43 -6.80
C SER A 82 -4.95 -1.45 -5.68
N GLU A 83 -5.95 -0.57 -5.78
CA GLU A 83 -7.03 -0.54 -4.79
C GLU A 83 -7.79 -1.88 -4.71
N LYS A 84 -7.96 -2.56 -5.85
CA LYS A 84 -8.64 -3.87 -5.92
C LYS A 84 -7.84 -4.96 -5.20
N GLU A 85 -6.52 -5.01 -5.42
CA GLU A 85 -5.64 -5.95 -4.71
C GLU A 85 -5.62 -5.66 -3.21
N LEU A 86 -5.54 -4.38 -2.82
CA LEU A 86 -5.56 -3.99 -1.41
C LEU A 86 -6.85 -4.47 -0.71
N ARG A 87 -8.00 -4.41 -1.38
CA ARG A 87 -9.28 -4.92 -0.84
C ARG A 87 -9.26 -6.43 -0.64
N LYS A 88 -8.68 -7.17 -1.58
CA LYS A 88 -8.51 -8.62 -1.47
C LYS A 88 -7.60 -8.99 -0.31
N GLU A 89 -6.47 -8.30 -0.14
CA GLU A 89 -5.57 -8.50 0.99
C GLU A 89 -6.24 -8.25 2.34
N ILE A 90 -7.03 -7.16 2.44
CA ILE A 90 -7.82 -6.88 3.65
C ILE A 90 -8.80 -8.03 3.94
N ASN A 91 -9.54 -8.49 2.94
CA ASN A 91 -10.49 -9.59 3.12
C ASN A 91 -9.81 -10.91 3.46
N TYR A 92 -8.67 -11.22 2.84
CA TYR A 92 -7.85 -12.38 3.15
C TYR A 92 -7.42 -12.36 4.61
N CYS A 93 -6.91 -11.23 5.11
CA CYS A 93 -6.56 -11.07 6.52
C CYS A 93 -7.77 -11.22 7.46
N ILE A 94 -8.91 -10.63 7.11
CA ILE A 94 -10.14 -10.76 7.91
C ILE A 94 -10.55 -12.24 8.02
N LYS A 95 -10.58 -12.95 6.90
CA LYS A 95 -10.99 -14.36 6.84
C LYS A 95 -9.98 -15.30 7.49
N GLU A 96 -8.71 -15.20 7.12
CA GLU A 96 -7.72 -16.20 7.49
C GLU A 96 -7.08 -15.93 8.85
N ARG A 97 -6.88 -14.65 9.20
CA ARG A 97 -6.17 -14.25 10.43
C ARG A 97 -7.11 -13.84 11.56
N ILE A 98 -8.19 -13.14 11.26
CA ILE A 98 -9.19 -12.73 12.26
C ILE A 98 -10.33 -13.75 12.37
N LYS A 99 -10.42 -14.70 11.42
CA LYS A 99 -11.52 -15.68 11.30
C LYS A 99 -12.90 -15.03 11.08
N GLY A 100 -12.91 -13.76 10.68
CA GLY A 100 -14.09 -12.94 10.43
C GLY A 100 -14.77 -13.22 9.11
N LYS A 101 -16.01 -12.74 8.98
CA LYS A 101 -16.74 -12.74 7.71
C LYS A 101 -16.14 -11.70 6.77
N GLU A 102 -15.81 -12.14 5.56
CA GLU A 102 -15.39 -11.27 4.45
C GLU A 102 -16.37 -10.11 4.26
N ARG A 103 -15.84 -8.96 3.82
CA ARG A 103 -16.63 -7.76 3.57
C ARG A 103 -16.84 -7.58 2.07
N LYS A 104 -18.01 -7.06 1.70
CA LYS A 104 -18.25 -6.63 0.31
C LYS A 104 -17.19 -5.60 -0.07
N GLU A 105 -16.53 -5.77 -1.21
CA GLU A 105 -15.48 -4.86 -1.65
C GLU A 105 -15.98 -3.41 -1.68
N THR A 106 -17.21 -3.18 -2.14
CA THR A 106 -17.84 -1.85 -2.25
C THR A 106 -18.37 -1.28 -0.92
N SER A 107 -18.31 -2.04 0.18
CA SER A 107 -18.85 -1.62 1.48
C SER A 107 -18.18 -0.36 2.03
N THR A 108 -18.92 0.41 2.82
CA THR A 108 -18.42 1.59 3.55
C THR A 108 -17.24 1.23 4.45
N VAL A 109 -17.30 0.06 5.10
CA VAL A 109 -16.23 -0.52 5.91
C VAL A 109 -14.94 -0.68 5.11
N MET A 110 -15.02 -1.37 3.97
CA MET A 110 -13.86 -1.64 3.14
C MET A 110 -13.26 -0.34 2.59
N ARG A 111 -14.11 0.60 2.16
CA ARG A 111 -13.68 1.93 1.70
C ARG A 111 -12.98 2.71 2.81
N ALA A 112 -13.45 2.63 4.06
CA ALA A 112 -12.83 3.30 5.19
C ALA A 112 -11.46 2.70 5.53
N LEU A 113 -11.34 1.37 5.53
CA LEU A 113 -10.06 0.68 5.72
C LEU A 113 -9.05 1.04 4.63
N VAL A 114 -9.45 0.98 3.36
CA VAL A 114 -8.60 1.38 2.23
C VAL A 114 -8.17 2.84 2.38
N ALA A 115 -9.09 3.75 2.69
CA ALA A 115 -8.78 5.16 2.93
C ALA A 115 -7.76 5.33 4.08
N TYR A 116 -7.91 4.56 5.16
CA TYR A 116 -6.96 4.57 6.27
C TYR A 116 -5.57 4.08 5.84
N LEU A 117 -5.47 2.93 5.17
CA LEU A 117 -4.19 2.39 4.69
C LEU A 117 -3.52 3.30 3.65
N GLN A 118 -4.29 3.95 2.78
CA GLN A 118 -3.81 4.98 1.86
C GLN A 118 -3.29 6.23 2.58
N SER A 119 -3.80 6.51 3.78
CA SER A 119 -3.30 7.62 4.62
C SER A 119 -2.00 7.27 5.35
N LEU A 120 -1.66 5.99 5.50
CA LEU A 120 -0.41 5.51 6.08
C LEU A 120 0.73 5.74 5.09
N LYS A 121 1.20 6.98 5.04
CA LYS A 121 2.41 7.32 4.29
C LYS A 121 3.58 6.57 4.90
N LYS A 122 4.38 5.93 4.05
CA LYS A 122 5.78 5.70 4.42
C LYS A 122 6.38 7.07 4.65
N ASP A 123 7.10 7.26 5.76
CA ASP A 123 7.93 8.44 5.89
C ASP A 123 8.84 8.45 4.67
N LYS A 124 8.53 9.34 3.72
CA LYS A 124 9.41 9.62 2.59
C LYS A 124 10.74 10.22 3.10
N ASP A 125 10.76 10.54 4.39
CA ASP A 125 11.90 10.95 5.20
C ASP A 125 12.43 9.86 6.14
N CYS A 126 12.28 8.56 5.82
CA CYS A 126 13.49 7.71 5.87
C CYS A 126 14.39 8.09 4.68
N LYS A 127 14.70 9.39 4.58
CA LYS A 127 15.95 9.82 4.00
C LYS A 127 16.98 9.14 4.88
N ILE A 128 17.89 8.41 4.26
CA ILE A 128 19.18 8.06 4.88
C ILE A 128 19.58 9.25 5.74
N ARG A 129 19.56 9.07 7.06
CA ARG A 129 19.93 10.18 7.94
C ARG A 129 21.43 10.24 7.88
N TYR A 130 21.93 11.37 7.40
CA TYR A 130 23.35 11.59 7.41
C TYR A 130 23.71 12.29 8.70
N ILE A 131 24.71 11.74 9.39
CA ILE A 131 25.39 12.46 10.46
C ILE A 131 26.79 12.81 10.00
N TYR A 132 27.31 13.90 10.51
CA TYR A 132 28.64 14.40 10.24
C TYR A 132 29.48 14.25 11.50
N ILE A 133 30.61 13.54 11.39
CA ILE A 133 31.52 13.29 12.50
C ILE A 133 32.89 13.87 12.17
N CYS A 134 33.60 14.40 13.17
CA CYS A 134 34.98 14.82 13.02
C CYS A 134 35.87 13.59 12.78
N PRO A 135 36.68 13.53 11.71
CA PRO A 135 37.51 12.36 11.40
C PRO A 135 38.57 12.07 12.46
N ASP A 136 39.02 13.10 13.20
CA ASP A 136 40.04 12.97 14.25
C ASP A 136 39.41 12.84 15.65
N ALA A 137 38.08 12.80 15.76
CA ALA A 137 37.34 12.69 17.01
C ALA A 137 37.78 13.70 18.10
N CYS A 138 38.13 14.94 17.72
CA CYS A 138 38.57 15.98 18.66
C CYS A 138 37.53 16.28 19.76
N GLU A 139 36.26 16.03 19.47
CA GLU A 139 35.15 16.18 20.41
C GLU A 139 34.58 14.82 20.86
N GLY A 140 35.33 13.73 20.68
CA GLY A 140 34.89 12.37 20.90
C GLY A 140 33.80 11.94 19.90
N GLU A 141 32.72 11.34 20.42
CA GLU A 141 31.62 10.76 19.63
C GLU A 141 30.53 11.76 19.21
N LYS A 142 30.80 13.07 19.31
CA LYS A 142 29.82 14.08 18.87
C LYS A 142 29.50 13.94 17.39
N SER A 143 28.22 14.10 17.06
CA SER A 143 27.72 14.05 15.70
C SER A 143 26.86 15.27 15.37
N TYR A 144 26.92 15.70 14.12
CA TYR A 144 26.27 16.90 13.61
C TYR A 144 25.27 16.57 12.52
N LYS A 145 24.19 17.35 12.41
CA LYS A 145 23.14 17.18 11.39
C LYS A 145 23.48 17.89 10.07
N ASN A 146 24.35 18.90 10.11
CA ASN A 146 24.67 19.75 8.97
C ASN A 146 26.14 19.57 8.55
N PRO A 147 26.46 19.71 7.25
CA PRO A 147 27.84 19.70 6.79
C PRO A 147 28.59 20.94 7.30
N GLY A 148 29.88 20.78 7.58
CA GLY A 148 30.73 21.88 8.04
C GLY A 148 32.15 21.42 8.37
N GLY A 149 32.94 22.34 8.91
CA GLY A 149 34.22 22.04 9.56
C GLY A 149 34.02 21.76 11.05
N CYS A 150 34.83 20.88 11.63
CA CYS A 150 34.86 20.67 13.08
C CYS A 150 35.21 22.00 13.78
N PRO A 151 34.49 22.41 14.85
CA PRO A 151 34.80 23.65 15.56
C PRO A 151 36.19 23.66 16.18
N GLU A 152 36.72 22.50 16.59
CA GLU A 152 38.04 22.36 17.21
C GLU A 152 39.17 22.38 16.16
N CYS A 153 39.18 21.41 15.24
CA CYS A 153 40.30 21.23 14.32
C CYS A 153 40.07 21.86 12.94
N LYS A 154 38.90 22.47 12.68
CA LYS A 154 38.51 23.14 11.42
C LYS A 154 38.51 22.23 10.17
N LYS A 155 38.84 20.95 10.31
CA LYS A 155 38.80 19.97 9.21
C LYS A 155 37.37 19.66 8.79
N LYS A 156 37.21 19.32 7.51
CA LYS A 156 35.94 18.93 6.90
C LYS A 156 35.38 17.67 7.57
N MET A 157 34.12 17.72 8.03
CA MET A 157 33.48 16.58 8.67
C MET A 157 33.17 15.44 7.68
N ARG A 158 33.28 14.19 8.15
CA ARG A 158 32.93 12.99 7.38
C ARG A 158 31.45 12.72 7.48
N ARG A 159 30.81 12.53 6.32
CA ARG A 159 29.39 12.19 6.21
C ARG A 159 29.20 10.67 6.34
N ILE A 160 28.41 10.22 7.31
CA ILE A 160 28.08 8.81 7.55
C ILE A 160 26.59 8.58 7.29
N ARG A 161 26.25 7.47 6.66
CA ARG A 161 24.87 7.02 6.44
C ARG A 161 24.39 6.23 7.66
N ILE A 162 23.25 6.62 8.22
CA ILE A 162 22.51 5.82 9.20
C ILE A 162 21.30 5.25 8.47
N ASP A 163 21.28 3.92 8.37
CA ASP A 163 20.18 3.12 7.81
C ASP A 163 19.21 2.65 8.91
#